data_AF-A0A834GCW4-F1
#
_entry.id   AF-A0A834GCW4-F1
#
_cell.length_a   1.000
_cell.length_b   1.000
_cell.length_c   1.000
_cell.angle_alpha   90.00
_cell.angle_beta   90.00
_cell.angle_gamma   90.00
#
_symmetry.space_group_name_H-M   'P 1'
#
loop_
_entity.id
_entity.type
_entity.pdbx_description
1 polymer ?
#
loop_
_entity_poly.entity_id
_entity_poly.type
_entity_poly.pdbx_seq_one_letter_code
_entity_poly.pdbx_strand_id
1 'polypeptide(L)'
;MGERRTKEGDGKKTRTEWPTVKPKSNLSITRLKDTDLFTVQNFFTSVESKAFIKAAELIGFVHQGSLGPTKGEAYRDNDRISLNDPILADSIWKSGLNDLFSGLKIRGKVAVGLNPNIRFYRYKVGQRFGRHVDASTDLGDGKRTYYTLLIYLSGGFKLKSKSHQRSPQDSSETLGGGETVFYDSTNDIVAEVPPTEGLALLHVHGYNCMLHEARNVTKGVKYVLRSDVAFA
;
A
#
# COMPACT_ATOMS: atom_id res chain seq x y z
N MET A 1 -27.31 -50.63 -2.08
CA MET A 1 -25.97 -50.00 -2.16
C MET A 1 -26.13 -48.76 -3.03
N GLY A 2 -26.40 -47.56 -2.54
CA GLY A 2 -25.68 -46.82 -1.51
C GLY A 2 -25.10 -45.57 -2.18
N GLU A 3 -25.94 -44.57 -2.46
CA GLU A 3 -25.55 -43.27 -3.02
C GLU A 3 -24.55 -42.58 -2.08
N ARG A 4 -23.35 -42.26 -2.58
CA ARG A 4 -22.40 -41.43 -1.84
C ARG A 4 -22.62 -39.96 -2.17
N ARG A 5 -23.39 -39.30 -1.32
CA ARG A 5 -23.30 -37.85 -1.11
C ARG A 5 -21.96 -37.57 -0.42
N THR A 6 -21.00 -36.97 -1.12
CA THR A 6 -19.85 -36.33 -0.47
C THR A 6 -20.22 -34.90 -0.12
N LYS A 7 -20.22 -34.64 1.18
CA LYS A 7 -20.54 -33.40 1.88
C LYS A 7 -19.72 -32.23 1.33
N GLU A 8 -20.40 -31.19 0.87
CA GLU A 8 -19.83 -29.84 0.84
C GLU A 8 -19.55 -29.44 2.30
N GLY A 9 -18.27 -29.31 2.62
CA GLY A 9 -17.84 -28.69 3.86
C GLY A 9 -18.19 -27.21 3.79
N ASP A 10 -19.21 -26.81 4.54
CA ASP A 10 -19.57 -25.42 4.79
C ASP A 10 -18.44 -24.78 5.62
N GLY A 11 -17.39 -24.36 4.92
CA GLY A 11 -16.29 -23.61 5.49
C GLY A 11 -16.81 -22.24 5.87
N LYS A 12 -17.17 -22.06 7.14
CA LYS A 12 -17.33 -20.74 7.77
C LYS A 12 -16.08 -19.92 7.45
N LYS A 13 -16.14 -19.09 6.39
CA LYS A 13 -15.21 -18.00 6.18
C LYS A 13 -15.47 -17.04 7.33
N THR A 14 -14.65 -17.14 8.38
CA THR A 14 -14.57 -16.10 9.39
C THR A 14 -14.23 -14.82 8.64
N ARG A 15 -15.23 -13.93 8.50
CA ARG A 15 -15.04 -12.62 7.93
C ARG A 15 -13.97 -11.95 8.80
N THR A 16 -12.77 -11.80 8.27
CA THR A 16 -11.69 -11.16 9.02
C THR A 16 -12.10 -9.71 9.22
N GLU A 17 -12.33 -9.32 10.46
CA GLU A 17 -12.64 -7.94 10.79
C GLU A 17 -11.34 -7.13 10.77
N TRP A 18 -11.18 -6.30 9.75
CA TRP A 18 -10.11 -5.32 9.71
C TRP A 18 -10.31 -4.23 10.76
N PRO A 19 -9.22 -3.66 11.31
CA PRO A 19 -9.32 -2.50 12.19
C PRO A 19 -10.04 -1.33 11.53
N THR A 20 -10.82 -0.59 12.31
CA THR A 20 -11.50 0.62 11.83
C THR A 20 -10.51 1.73 11.53
N VAL A 21 -10.68 2.40 10.39
CA VAL A 21 -9.95 3.62 10.03
C VAL A 21 -10.80 4.82 10.43
N LYS A 22 -10.29 5.70 11.30
CA LYS A 22 -11.03 6.88 11.74
C LYS A 22 -11.00 7.99 10.68
N PRO A 23 -12.04 8.83 10.53
CA PRO A 23 -11.95 10.01 9.67
C PRO A 23 -10.84 10.97 10.12
N LYS A 24 -10.18 11.61 9.15
CA LYS A 24 -9.13 12.62 9.36
C LYS A 24 -9.53 13.92 8.62
N SER A 25 -9.50 15.05 9.33
CA SER A 25 -9.94 16.35 8.80
C SER A 25 -8.81 17.28 8.34
N ASN A 26 -7.55 16.97 8.67
CA ASN A 26 -6.39 17.85 8.44
C ASN A 26 -5.32 17.20 7.56
N LEU A 27 -5.73 16.39 6.59
CA LEU A 27 -4.80 15.79 5.64
C LEU A 27 -4.29 16.85 4.66
N SER A 28 -2.99 16.84 4.39
CA SER A 28 -2.37 17.75 3.43
C SER A 28 -1.46 16.98 2.49
N ILE A 29 -1.49 17.40 1.22
CA ILE A 29 -0.65 16.85 0.17
C ILE A 29 0.71 17.54 0.19
N THR A 30 1.78 16.75 0.22
CA THR A 30 3.14 17.19 -0.12
C THR A 30 3.52 16.64 -1.49
N ARG A 31 3.60 17.52 -2.50
CA ARG A 31 3.92 17.14 -3.88
C ARG A 31 5.42 16.89 -4.03
N LEU A 32 5.79 15.76 -4.60
CA LEU A 32 7.17 15.43 -4.99
C LEU A 32 7.38 15.68 -6.48
N LYS A 33 6.35 15.42 -7.30
CA LYS A 33 6.29 15.77 -8.72
C LYS A 33 4.84 16.06 -9.09
N ASP A 34 4.49 17.35 -9.17
CA ASP A 34 3.15 17.85 -9.52
C ASP A 34 2.00 17.01 -8.94
N THR A 35 1.08 16.54 -9.78
CA THR A 35 0.05 15.58 -9.42
C THR A 35 0.52 14.13 -9.54
N ASP A 36 1.60 13.88 -10.26
CA ASP A 36 2.04 12.52 -10.61
C ASP A 36 2.56 11.73 -9.42
N LEU A 37 3.07 12.43 -8.40
CA LEU A 37 3.67 11.82 -7.22
C LEU A 37 3.56 12.75 -6.02
N PHE A 38 2.88 12.29 -4.99
CA PHE A 38 2.71 13.05 -3.76
C PHE A 38 2.53 12.16 -2.54
N THR A 39 2.75 12.75 -1.37
CA THR A 39 2.59 12.07 -0.08
C THR A 39 1.58 12.77 0.80
N VAL A 40 1.00 12.02 1.74
CA VAL A 40 0.10 12.50 2.78
C VAL A 40 0.64 12.01 4.11
N GLN A 41 1.17 12.93 4.91
CA GLN A 41 1.74 12.62 6.22
C GLN A 41 0.63 12.28 7.22
N ASN A 42 0.93 11.40 8.17
CA ASN A 42 0.00 10.99 9.24
C ASN A 42 -1.35 10.49 8.70
N PHE A 43 -1.34 9.85 7.52
CA PHE A 43 -2.54 9.27 6.94
C PHE A 43 -3.05 8.11 7.79
N PHE A 44 -2.19 7.22 8.29
CA PHE A 44 -2.56 6.31 9.37
C PHE A 44 -1.89 6.77 10.68
N THR A 45 -2.59 6.63 11.79
CA THR A 45 -1.99 6.77 13.12
C THR A 45 -1.13 5.55 13.45
N SER A 46 -0.27 5.64 14.46
CA SER A 46 0.51 4.47 14.88
C SER A 46 -0.37 3.34 15.44
N VAL A 47 -1.47 3.70 16.12
CA VAL A 47 -2.43 2.71 16.62
C VAL A 47 -3.10 1.96 15.46
N GLU A 48 -3.53 2.68 14.42
CA GLU A 48 -4.10 2.06 13.21
C GLU A 48 -3.05 1.16 12.52
N SER A 49 -1.83 1.67 12.30
CA SER A 49 -0.75 0.94 11.62
C SER A 49 -0.40 -0.37 12.35
N LYS A 50 -0.19 -0.32 13.67
CA LYS A 50 0.07 -1.51 14.50
C LYS A 50 -1.10 -2.49 14.47
N ALA A 51 -2.34 -2.01 14.52
CA ALA A 51 -3.53 -2.86 14.45
C ALA A 51 -3.65 -3.59 13.09
N PHE A 52 -3.39 -2.90 11.98
CA PHE A 52 -3.41 -3.50 10.64
C PHE A 52 -2.30 -4.53 10.47
N ILE A 53 -1.08 -4.26 10.96
CA ILE A 53 0.01 -5.24 10.96
C ILE A 53 -0.40 -6.50 11.74
N LYS A 54 -0.94 -6.34 12.95
CA LYS A 54 -1.40 -7.46 13.77
C LYS A 54 -2.47 -8.30 13.06
N ALA A 55 -3.47 -7.64 12.45
CA ALA A 55 -4.51 -8.34 11.70
C ALA A 55 -3.94 -9.08 10.47
N ALA A 56 -3.04 -8.45 9.72
CA ALA A 56 -2.39 -9.07 8.56
C ALA A 56 -1.54 -10.28 8.94
N GLU A 57 -0.76 -10.20 10.02
CA GLU A 57 0.02 -11.34 10.53
C GLU A 57 -0.87 -12.52 10.95
N LEU A 58 -2.04 -12.25 11.55
CA LEU A 58 -3.00 -13.30 11.91
C LEU A 58 -3.64 -13.98 10.70
N ILE A 59 -3.85 -13.26 9.60
CA ILE A 59 -4.33 -13.85 8.33
C ILE A 59 -3.23 -14.74 7.72
N GLY A 60 -1.98 -14.32 7.85
CA GLY A 60 -0.81 -15.01 7.32
C GLY A 60 -0.45 -14.54 5.90
N PHE A 61 0.82 -14.22 5.70
CA PHE A 61 1.35 -13.83 4.40
C PHE A 61 1.82 -15.05 3.60
N VAL A 62 1.62 -14.99 2.28
CA VAL A 62 2.17 -15.97 1.34
C VAL A 62 3.36 -15.36 0.63
N HIS A 63 4.49 -16.07 0.62
CA HIS A 63 5.69 -15.64 -0.08
C HIS A 63 5.43 -15.52 -1.59
N GLN A 64 5.89 -14.43 -2.19
CA GLN A 64 5.84 -14.14 -3.62
C GLN A 64 7.26 -13.87 -4.09
N GLY A 65 7.94 -14.95 -4.51
CA GLY A 65 9.25 -14.90 -5.15
C GLY A 65 9.11 -15.11 -6.65
N SER A 66 9.79 -14.29 -7.44
CA SER A 66 10.09 -14.62 -8.83
C SER A 66 11.25 -15.63 -8.85
N LEU A 67 11.15 -16.72 -9.61
CA LEU A 67 12.28 -17.66 -9.85
C LEU A 67 13.47 -17.02 -10.60
N GLY A 68 13.33 -15.74 -10.96
CA GLY A 68 14.20 -14.89 -11.77
C GLY A 68 13.31 -13.91 -12.54
N PRO A 69 13.83 -12.82 -13.11
CA PRO A 69 13.05 -12.00 -14.04
C PRO A 69 12.79 -12.86 -15.29
N THR A 70 11.60 -13.44 -15.39
CA THR A 70 11.04 -13.85 -16.68
C THR A 70 11.16 -12.67 -17.63
N LYS A 71 11.49 -12.86 -18.91
CA LYS A 71 11.76 -11.74 -19.82
C LYS A 71 10.59 -10.75 -19.82
N GLY A 72 10.81 -9.54 -19.29
CA GLY A 72 9.79 -8.49 -19.16
C GLY A 72 9.13 -8.38 -17.78
N GLU A 73 9.45 -9.26 -16.82
CA GLU A 73 8.96 -9.19 -15.45
C GLU A 73 10.04 -8.66 -14.50
N ALA A 74 9.64 -7.75 -13.63
CA ALA A 74 10.52 -7.23 -12.59
C ALA A 74 10.74 -8.29 -11.50
N TYR A 75 12.01 -8.39 -11.04
CA TYR A 75 12.37 -9.24 -9.91
C TYR A 75 11.51 -8.91 -8.69
N ARG A 76 10.87 -9.91 -8.09
CA ARG A 76 10.01 -9.77 -6.91
C ARG A 76 10.45 -10.74 -5.83
N ASP A 77 10.62 -10.22 -4.64
CA ASP A 77 10.79 -11.00 -3.43
C ASP A 77 10.11 -10.25 -2.29
N ASN A 78 8.92 -10.71 -1.91
CA ASN A 78 8.15 -10.19 -0.79
C ASN A 78 7.11 -11.21 -0.33
N ASP A 79 6.58 -11.06 0.88
CA ASP A 79 5.38 -11.80 1.27
C ASP A 79 4.14 -10.92 1.02
N ARG A 80 3.02 -11.53 0.63
CA ARG A 80 1.79 -10.83 0.24
C ARG A 80 0.53 -11.50 0.79
N ILE A 81 -0.42 -10.65 1.16
CA ILE A 81 -1.85 -10.99 1.24
C ILE A 81 -2.55 -10.23 0.13
N SER A 82 -3.47 -10.87 -0.59
CA SER A 82 -4.33 -10.23 -1.60
C SER A 82 -5.76 -10.67 -1.34
N LEU A 83 -6.67 -9.71 -1.24
CA LEU A 83 -8.07 -9.97 -0.94
C LEU A 83 -8.96 -8.92 -1.60
N ASN A 84 -10.21 -9.28 -1.83
CA ASN A 84 -11.22 -8.36 -2.33
C ASN A 84 -12.13 -7.93 -1.17
N ASP A 85 -11.96 -6.71 -0.65
CA ASP A 85 -12.73 -6.16 0.45
C ASP A 85 -13.23 -4.74 0.15
N PRO A 86 -14.45 -4.60 -0.37
CA PRO A 86 -15.04 -3.31 -0.68
C PRO A 86 -15.34 -2.46 0.57
N ILE A 87 -15.53 -3.08 1.73
CA ILE A 87 -15.88 -2.37 2.97
C ILE A 87 -14.64 -1.68 3.53
N LEU A 88 -13.49 -2.36 3.55
CA LEU A 88 -12.22 -1.75 3.91
C LEU A 88 -11.81 -0.67 2.90
N ALA A 89 -11.99 -0.92 1.59
CA ALA A 89 -11.69 0.05 0.55
C ALA A 89 -12.50 1.35 0.72
N ASP A 90 -13.81 1.22 0.96
CA ASP A 90 -14.69 2.36 1.23
C ASP A 90 -14.33 3.09 2.54
N SER A 91 -13.98 2.34 3.59
CA SER A 91 -13.56 2.91 4.88
C SER A 91 -12.28 3.75 4.76
N ILE A 92 -11.27 3.26 4.01
CA ILE A 92 -10.04 4.03 3.75
C ILE A 92 -10.35 5.24 2.88
N TRP A 93 -11.17 5.09 1.84
CA TRP A 93 -11.55 6.19 0.96
C TRP A 93 -12.24 7.34 1.71
N LYS A 94 -13.24 7.01 2.54
CA LYS A 94 -14.02 7.95 3.36
C LYS A 94 -13.27 8.48 4.59
N SER A 95 -12.05 8.02 4.83
CA SER A 95 -11.24 8.50 5.96
C SER A 95 -10.72 9.94 5.76
N GLY A 96 -11.04 10.60 4.64
CA GLY A 96 -10.53 11.91 4.23
C GLY A 96 -9.68 11.85 2.96
N LEU A 97 -9.40 10.66 2.43
CA LEU A 97 -8.69 10.50 1.16
C LEU A 97 -9.52 11.06 -0.02
N ASN A 98 -10.83 10.84 -0.01
CA ASN A 98 -11.77 11.36 -1.00
C ASN A 98 -11.66 12.89 -1.17
N ASP A 99 -11.50 13.62 -0.07
CA ASP A 99 -11.42 15.09 -0.08
C ASP A 99 -10.17 15.58 -0.81
N LEU A 100 -9.05 14.85 -0.66
CA LEU A 100 -7.79 15.13 -1.36
C LEU A 100 -7.90 14.98 -2.90
N PHE A 101 -8.89 14.23 -3.38
CA PHE A 101 -9.14 13.98 -4.79
C PHE A 101 -10.29 14.78 -5.38
N SER A 102 -11.05 15.52 -4.57
CA SER A 102 -12.28 16.23 -4.98
C SER A 102 -12.10 17.17 -6.18
N GLY A 103 -10.93 17.81 -6.31
CA GLY A 103 -10.61 18.72 -7.42
C GLY A 103 -9.88 18.08 -8.60
N LEU A 104 -9.50 16.80 -8.53
CA LEU A 104 -8.65 16.16 -9.53
C LEU A 104 -9.48 15.48 -10.62
N LYS A 105 -9.21 15.83 -11.88
CA LYS A 105 -9.79 15.17 -13.06
C LYS A 105 -8.70 14.55 -13.91
N ILE A 106 -8.92 13.31 -14.35
CA ILE A 106 -8.06 12.63 -15.32
C ILE A 106 -8.90 12.23 -16.51
N ARG A 107 -8.56 12.75 -17.70
CA ARG A 107 -9.29 12.47 -18.95
C ARG A 107 -10.81 12.71 -18.81
N GLY A 108 -11.19 13.79 -18.14
CA GLY A 108 -12.59 14.16 -17.87
C GLY A 108 -13.27 13.39 -16.73
N LYS A 109 -12.63 12.35 -16.18
CA LYS A 109 -13.17 11.51 -15.10
C LYS A 109 -12.75 12.00 -13.73
N VAL A 110 -13.59 11.75 -12.72
CA VAL A 110 -13.33 12.10 -11.31
C VAL A 110 -13.00 10.85 -10.52
N ALA A 111 -12.28 10.99 -9.41
CA ALA A 111 -12.04 9.87 -8.51
C ALA A 111 -13.33 9.50 -7.77
N VAL A 112 -13.64 8.21 -7.68
CA VAL A 112 -14.92 7.71 -7.12
C VAL A 112 -14.74 6.72 -5.97
N GLY A 113 -13.52 6.27 -5.70
CA GLY A 113 -13.26 5.28 -4.66
C GLY A 113 -11.91 4.61 -4.79
N LEU A 114 -11.70 3.60 -3.95
CA LEU A 114 -10.57 2.68 -4.05
C LEU A 114 -10.98 1.36 -4.72
N ASN A 115 -10.03 0.74 -5.40
CA ASN A 115 -10.14 -0.63 -5.89
C ASN A 115 -10.30 -1.59 -4.70
N PRO A 116 -11.36 -2.43 -4.66
CA PRO A 116 -11.58 -3.37 -3.56
C PRO A 116 -10.50 -4.45 -3.45
N ASN A 117 -9.68 -4.65 -4.48
CA ASN A 117 -8.50 -5.51 -4.41
C ASN A 117 -7.40 -4.85 -3.57
N ILE A 118 -7.42 -5.16 -2.27
CA ILE A 118 -6.46 -4.67 -1.29
C ILE A 118 -5.35 -5.69 -1.12
N ARG A 119 -4.11 -5.19 -1.07
CA ARG A 119 -2.91 -6.00 -0.85
C ARG A 119 -2.18 -5.53 0.38
N PHE A 120 -1.67 -6.47 1.16
CA PHE A 120 -0.67 -6.19 2.19
C PHE A 120 0.64 -6.81 1.75
N TYR A 121 1.71 -6.05 1.85
CA TYR A 121 3.07 -6.50 1.57
C TYR A 121 3.88 -6.51 2.86
N ARG A 122 4.69 -7.56 3.01
CA ARG A 122 5.72 -7.67 4.05
C ARG A 122 7.06 -7.93 3.36
N TYR A 123 8.07 -7.15 3.72
CA TYR A 123 9.44 -7.33 3.26
C TYR A 123 10.35 -7.47 4.49
N LYS A 124 11.02 -8.61 4.59
CA LYS A 124 12.08 -8.90 5.56
C LYS A 124 13.43 -8.49 4.99
N VAL A 125 14.46 -8.50 5.84
CA VAL A 125 15.84 -8.22 5.41
C VAL A 125 16.21 -9.05 4.18
N GLY A 126 16.77 -8.42 3.15
CA GLY A 126 17.13 -9.03 1.86
C GLY A 126 16.04 -8.96 0.78
N GLN A 127 14.78 -8.78 1.18
CA GLN A 127 13.64 -8.75 0.25
C GLN A 127 13.48 -7.39 -0.42
N ARG A 128 13.00 -7.39 -1.68
CA ARG A 128 12.81 -6.19 -2.51
C ARG A 128 11.84 -6.42 -3.66
N PHE A 129 11.41 -5.34 -4.31
CA PHE A 129 10.71 -5.42 -5.58
C PHE A 129 11.43 -4.51 -6.58
N GLY A 130 12.09 -5.11 -7.57
CA GLY A 130 12.91 -4.39 -8.55
C GLY A 130 12.11 -3.44 -9.44
N ARG A 131 12.83 -2.65 -10.24
CA ARG A 131 12.25 -1.60 -11.10
C ARG A 131 11.11 -2.12 -11.99
N HIS A 132 9.95 -1.49 -11.90
CA HIS A 132 8.74 -1.81 -12.64
C HIS A 132 7.87 -0.57 -12.88
N VAL A 133 6.83 -0.75 -13.69
CA VAL A 133 5.71 0.17 -13.83
C VAL A 133 4.43 -0.56 -13.44
N ASP A 134 3.51 0.16 -12.84
CA ASP A 134 2.20 -0.37 -12.47
C ASP A 134 1.19 -0.13 -13.59
N ALA A 135 0.30 -1.10 -13.83
CA ALA A 135 -0.72 -1.03 -14.85
C ALA A 135 -2.05 -0.52 -14.28
N SER A 136 -2.81 0.23 -15.10
CA SER A 136 -4.20 0.55 -14.80
C SER A 136 -5.07 -0.71 -14.83
N THR A 137 -6.01 -0.81 -13.90
CA THR A 137 -7.01 -1.89 -13.85
C THR A 137 -8.34 -1.36 -14.37
N ASP A 138 -8.93 -2.05 -15.34
CA ASP A 138 -10.33 -1.85 -15.74
C ASP A 138 -11.24 -2.52 -14.71
N LEU A 139 -12.16 -1.74 -14.12
CA LEU A 139 -13.08 -2.20 -13.08
C LEU A 139 -14.50 -2.43 -13.63
N GLY A 140 -14.71 -2.33 -14.95
CA GLY A 140 -16.02 -2.37 -15.58
C GLY A 140 -16.78 -1.05 -15.47
N ASP A 141 -17.90 -0.93 -16.18
CA ASP A 141 -18.77 0.26 -16.18
C ASP A 141 -18.05 1.58 -16.49
N GLY A 142 -16.98 1.50 -17.29
CA GLY A 142 -16.13 2.65 -17.60
C GLY A 142 -15.23 3.11 -16.43
N LYS A 143 -15.19 2.40 -15.31
CA LYS A 143 -14.30 2.71 -14.17
C LYS A 143 -12.90 2.19 -14.43
N ARG A 144 -11.88 3.01 -14.17
CA ARG A 144 -10.47 2.61 -14.31
C ARG A 144 -9.60 3.21 -13.23
N THR A 145 -8.57 2.49 -12.80
CA THR A 145 -7.63 3.00 -11.80
C THR A 145 -6.50 3.83 -12.43
N TYR A 146 -6.12 4.94 -11.76
CA TYR A 146 -5.05 5.84 -12.26
C TYR A 146 -3.96 6.18 -11.25
N TYR A 147 -4.20 5.98 -9.96
CA TYR A 147 -3.17 6.11 -8.93
C TYR A 147 -3.00 4.81 -8.18
N THR A 148 -1.76 4.45 -7.90
CA THR A 148 -1.44 3.52 -6.82
C THR A 148 -1.42 4.29 -5.51
N LEU A 149 -2.04 3.72 -4.47
CA LEU A 149 -1.95 4.15 -3.07
C LEU A 149 -1.11 3.14 -2.30
N LEU A 150 0.00 3.59 -1.72
CA LEU A 150 0.78 2.83 -0.74
C LEU A 150 0.67 3.50 0.62
N ILE A 151 0.27 2.77 1.65
CA ILE A 151 0.27 3.22 3.04
C ILE A 151 1.35 2.43 3.77
N TYR A 152 2.40 3.12 4.23
CA TYR A 152 3.46 2.51 5.00
C TYR A 152 2.98 2.27 6.43
N LEU A 153 2.91 1.00 6.84
CA LEU A 153 2.45 0.61 8.17
C LEU A 153 3.61 0.45 9.16
N SER A 154 4.84 0.37 8.67
CA SER A 154 6.06 0.41 9.48
C SER A 154 7.08 1.34 8.83
N GLY A 155 8.01 1.86 9.64
CA GLY A 155 9.01 2.80 9.15
C GLY A 155 9.61 3.67 10.24
N GLY A 156 10.52 4.56 9.83
CA GLY A 156 11.07 5.56 10.74
C GLY A 156 9.97 6.51 11.24
N PHE A 157 10.04 6.90 12.51
CA PHE A 157 9.20 7.98 13.03
C PHE A 157 9.88 9.32 12.75
N LYS A 158 9.26 10.19 11.94
CA LYS A 158 9.63 11.62 11.93
C LYS A 158 9.02 12.29 13.16
N LEU A 159 9.69 12.19 14.31
CA LEU A 159 9.34 13.00 15.49
C LEU A 159 9.63 14.47 15.17
N LYS A 160 8.60 15.27 14.90
CA LYS A 160 8.64 16.70 15.23
C LYS A 160 8.23 16.86 16.69
N SER A 161 9.13 16.60 17.64
CA SER A 161 9.20 17.38 18.88
C SER A 161 10.42 16.99 19.71
N LYS A 162 11.07 17.99 20.30
CA LYS A 162 12.03 17.83 21.40
C LYS A 162 11.30 17.25 22.63
N SER A 163 12.04 16.47 23.42
CA SER A 163 11.74 15.98 24.77
C SER A 163 10.44 15.20 25.00
N HIS A 164 10.55 13.89 25.21
CA HIS A 164 10.32 13.26 26.51
C HIS A 164 10.83 11.82 26.48
N GLN A 165 11.31 11.35 27.63
CA GLN A 165 11.98 10.07 27.83
C GLN A 165 11.20 8.89 27.22
N ARG A 166 11.88 8.10 26.38
CA ARG A 166 11.34 6.83 25.86
C ARG A 166 11.38 5.79 26.97
N SER A 167 10.24 5.15 27.23
CA SER A 167 10.15 3.94 28.04
C SER A 167 10.81 2.75 27.30
N PRO A 168 11.44 1.79 28.00
CA PRO A 168 12.28 0.75 27.38
C PRO A 168 11.53 -0.38 26.65
N GLN A 169 10.21 -0.26 26.43
CA GLN A 169 9.36 -1.38 26.00
C GLN A 169 8.74 -1.25 24.60
N ASP A 170 8.98 -0.16 23.88
CA ASP A 170 8.56 -0.05 22.47
C ASP A 170 9.78 -0.31 21.57
N SER A 171 10.25 -1.56 21.56
CA SER A 171 11.30 -2.04 20.65
C SER A 171 10.74 -2.19 19.23
N SER A 172 10.26 -1.09 18.65
CA SER A 172 10.16 -1.00 17.19
C SER A 172 11.59 -0.88 16.67
N GLU A 173 12.15 -2.01 16.23
CA GLU A 173 13.43 -1.98 15.52
C GLU A 173 13.33 -0.95 14.39
N THR A 174 14.23 0.01 14.39
CA THR A 174 14.32 1.03 13.34
C THR A 174 14.48 0.33 11.98
N LEU A 175 13.45 0.42 11.13
CA LEU A 175 13.49 -0.08 9.75
C LEU A 175 14.64 0.60 9.00
N GLY A 176 15.48 -0.20 8.34
CA GLY A 176 16.56 0.27 7.47
C GLY A 176 16.35 -0.19 6.03
N GLY A 177 16.64 0.68 5.07
CA GLY A 177 16.38 0.43 3.65
C GLY A 177 14.87 0.42 3.33
N GLY A 178 14.51 -0.22 2.22
CA GLY A 178 13.12 -0.40 1.83
C GLY A 178 12.47 0.85 1.23
N GLU A 179 13.24 1.83 0.76
CA GLU A 179 12.71 3.05 0.13
C GLU A 179 11.93 2.71 -1.15
N THR A 180 10.88 3.48 -1.42
CA THR A 180 10.24 3.49 -2.75
C THR A 180 10.91 4.57 -3.58
N VAL A 181 11.55 4.19 -4.67
CA VAL A 181 12.39 5.07 -5.50
C VAL A 181 11.82 5.17 -6.89
N PHE A 182 11.77 6.39 -7.41
CA PHE A 182 11.23 6.72 -8.73
C PHE A 182 12.34 7.23 -9.64
N TYR A 183 12.25 6.84 -10.90
CA TYR A 183 13.22 7.15 -11.93
C TYR A 183 12.55 7.83 -13.12
N ASP A 184 13.28 8.69 -13.82
CA ASP A 184 12.88 9.21 -15.13
C ASP A 184 13.34 8.30 -16.28
N SER A 185 13.17 8.77 -17.52
CA SER A 185 13.56 8.04 -18.72
C SER A 185 15.08 7.93 -18.93
N THR A 186 15.89 8.75 -18.25
CA THR A 186 17.37 8.65 -18.28
C THR A 186 17.90 7.72 -17.18
N ASN A 187 17.01 7.11 -16.38
CA ASN A 187 17.30 6.31 -15.19
C ASN A 187 17.85 7.11 -14.00
N ASP A 188 17.68 8.43 -13.99
CA ASP A 188 18.05 9.26 -12.86
C ASP A 188 16.96 9.21 -11.78
N ILE A 189 17.38 9.30 -10.51
CA ILE A 189 16.44 9.29 -9.37
C ILE A 189 15.75 10.65 -9.32
N VAL A 190 14.42 10.65 -9.46
CA VAL A 190 13.60 11.87 -9.35
C VAL A 190 12.92 12.01 -8.00
N ALA A 191 12.71 10.91 -7.28
CA ALA A 191 12.17 10.92 -5.94
C ALA A 191 12.54 9.66 -5.17
N GLU A 192 12.73 9.81 -3.87
CA GLU A 192 12.99 8.71 -2.94
C GLU A 192 12.12 8.90 -1.70
N VAL A 193 11.26 7.92 -1.41
CA VAL A 193 10.31 7.95 -0.31
C VAL A 193 10.68 6.88 0.71
N PRO A 194 11.27 7.27 1.84
CA PRO A 194 11.60 6.31 2.89
C PRO A 194 10.31 5.81 3.57
N PRO A 195 10.24 4.51 3.92
CA PRO A 195 9.12 3.98 4.67
C PRO A 195 9.03 4.71 6.01
N THR A 196 7.93 5.44 6.18
CA THR A 196 7.62 6.25 7.36
C THR A 196 6.25 5.79 7.83
N GLU A 197 6.14 5.29 9.06
CA GLU A 197 4.87 4.77 9.56
C GLU A 197 3.76 5.83 9.44
N GLY A 198 2.62 5.42 8.92
CA GLY A 198 1.45 6.28 8.73
C GLY A 198 1.50 7.13 7.48
N LEU A 199 2.60 7.18 6.73
CA LEU A 199 2.70 7.91 5.48
C LEU A 199 1.90 7.20 4.38
N ALA A 200 1.05 7.95 3.67
CA ALA A 200 0.53 7.52 2.38
C ALA A 200 1.36 8.13 1.24
N LEU A 201 1.69 7.31 0.26
CA LEU A 201 2.32 7.68 -1.00
C LEU A 201 1.33 7.39 -2.12
N LEU A 202 1.12 8.37 -2.98
CA LEU A 202 0.29 8.24 -4.17
C LEU A 202 1.12 8.58 -5.40
N HIS A 203 1.05 7.72 -6.41
CA HIS A 203 1.69 7.96 -7.70
C HIS A 203 0.82 7.48 -8.85
N VAL A 204 0.91 8.19 -9.97
CA VAL A 204 0.19 7.80 -11.19
C VAL A 204 0.74 6.46 -11.69
N HIS A 205 -0.16 5.65 -12.23
CA HIS A 205 0.17 4.40 -12.90
C HIS A 205 -0.50 4.27 -14.28
N GLY A 206 -0.20 3.19 -15.00
CA GLY A 206 -0.57 3.03 -16.41
C GLY A 206 0.39 3.77 -17.34
N TYR A 207 -0.16 4.46 -18.35
CA TYR A 207 0.65 5.07 -19.43
C TYR A 207 1.66 6.12 -18.93
N ASN A 208 1.33 6.86 -17.87
CA ASN A 208 2.20 7.87 -17.27
C ASN A 208 2.93 7.35 -16.01
N CYS A 209 2.98 6.02 -15.81
CA CYS A 209 3.65 5.47 -14.63
C CYS A 209 5.15 5.74 -14.70
N MET A 210 5.70 6.33 -13.64
CA MET A 210 7.16 6.42 -13.50
C MET A 210 7.73 5.04 -13.16
N LEU A 211 8.90 4.75 -13.72
CA LEU A 211 9.65 3.56 -13.34
C LEU A 211 10.00 3.65 -11.86
N HIS A 212 9.70 2.62 -11.09
CA HIS A 212 9.91 2.66 -9.65
C HIS A 212 10.24 1.29 -9.07
N GLU A 213 10.85 1.28 -7.89
CA GLU A 213 11.18 0.04 -7.18
C GLU A 213 10.96 0.20 -5.67
N ALA A 214 10.83 -0.93 -4.98
CA ALA A 214 11.02 -1.01 -3.54
C ALA A 214 12.43 -1.56 -3.29
N ARG A 215 13.33 -0.72 -2.75
CA ARG A 215 14.72 -1.09 -2.45
C ARG A 215 14.79 -2.19 -1.39
N ASN A 216 15.97 -2.79 -1.29
CA ASN A 216 16.27 -3.84 -0.32
C ASN A 216 16.04 -3.35 1.12
N VAL A 217 15.35 -4.16 1.91
CA VAL A 217 15.29 -3.96 3.36
C VAL A 217 16.60 -4.46 3.97
N THR A 218 17.26 -3.62 4.76
CA THR A 218 18.55 -3.93 5.38
C THR A 218 18.46 -4.21 6.87
N LYS A 219 17.39 -3.76 7.53
CA LYS A 219 17.13 -4.00 8.96
C LYS A 219 15.63 -3.98 9.25
N GLY A 220 15.14 -4.87 10.12
CA GLY A 220 13.74 -4.91 10.53
C GLY A 220 12.79 -5.46 9.45
N VAL A 221 11.51 -5.09 9.51
CA VAL A 221 10.47 -5.55 8.58
C VAL A 221 9.61 -4.38 8.07
N LYS A 222 9.51 -4.25 6.75
CA LYS A 222 8.66 -3.25 6.08
C LYS A 222 7.27 -3.82 5.82
N TYR A 223 6.23 -3.11 6.27
CA TYR A 223 4.83 -3.41 5.99
C TYR A 223 4.18 -2.30 5.18
N VAL A 224 3.44 -2.67 4.14
CA VAL A 224 2.74 -1.71 3.26
C VAL A 224 1.34 -2.24 2.94
N LEU A 225 0.33 -1.40 3.07
CA LEU A 225 -1.00 -1.63 2.49
C LEU A 225 -1.05 -0.95 1.12
N ARG A 226 -1.54 -1.65 0.11
CA ARG A 226 -1.78 -1.12 -1.23
C ARG A 226 -3.25 -1.23 -1.63
N SER A 227 -3.74 -0.17 -2.27
CA SER A 227 -4.92 -0.18 -3.15
C SER A 227 -4.64 0.78 -4.33
N ASP A 228 -5.62 0.98 -5.21
CA ASP A 228 -5.52 1.89 -6.34
C ASP A 228 -6.76 2.79 -6.40
N VAL A 229 -6.62 4.07 -6.78
CA VAL A 229 -7.73 5.01 -6.88
C VAL A 229 -8.46 4.84 -8.21
N ALA A 230 -9.76 4.55 -8.13
CA ALA A 230 -10.67 4.37 -9.25
C ALA A 230 -11.27 5.71 -9.70
N PHE A 231 -11.39 5.88 -11.02
CA PHE A 231 -12.02 7.05 -11.64
C PHE A 231 -13.14 6.62 -12.58
N ALA A 232 -14.21 7.41 -12.63
CA ALA A 232 -15.39 7.20 -13.50
C ALA A 232 -15.75 8.48 -14.26
#